data_AF-A0A2R6ABP2-F1
#
_entry.id   AF-A0A2R6ABP2-F1
#
_cell.length_a   1.000
_cell.length_b   1.000
_cell.length_c   1.000
_cell.angle_alpha   90.00
_cell.angle_beta   90.00
_cell.angle_gamma   90.00
#
_symmetry.space_group_name_H-M   'P 1'
#
loop_
_entity.id
_entity.type
_entity.pdbx_description
1 polymer ?
#
loop_
_entity_poly.entity_id
_entity_poly.type
_entity_poly.pdbx_seq_one_letter_code
_entity_poly.pdbx_strand_id
1 'polypeptide(L)'
;MNEIQKSYAIFIITVILIIVGIFGAYQAIEASLVKPAITRASYPPSGELNITSQSSVEMYYSGASSFTMKSNVPVDVYIYVMNPSNYNGIYEWSNQSVTQLSLSIPSNGYQYIIVTNPTNTTAFVKYNVTIH
;
A
#
# COMPACT_ATOMS: atom_id res chain seq x y z
N MET A 1 16.37 -3.26 -59.26
CA MET A 1 16.24 -2.36 -58.09
C MET A 1 17.51 -1.52 -58.02
N ASN A 2 17.42 -0.21 -58.25
CA ASN A 2 18.61 0.66 -58.23
C ASN A 2 19.10 0.86 -56.77
N GLU A 3 20.31 1.39 -56.58
CA GLU A 3 20.91 1.53 -55.25
C GLU A 3 20.09 2.44 -54.31
N ILE A 4 19.39 3.43 -54.85
CA ILE A 4 18.50 4.33 -54.08
C ILE A 4 17.30 3.54 -53.51
N GLN A 5 16.73 2.62 -54.28
CA GLN A 5 15.63 1.76 -53.83
C GLN A 5 16.08 0.76 -52.75
N LYS A 6 17.33 0.27 -52.80
CA LYS A 6 17.92 -0.58 -51.76
C LYS A 6 18.13 0.20 -50.46
N SER A 7 18.69 1.40 -50.53
CA SER A 7 18.89 2.26 -49.36
C SER A 7 17.56 2.67 -48.71
N TYR A 8 16.53 2.94 -49.50
CA TYR A 8 15.20 3.27 -48.99
C TYR A 8 14.53 2.07 -48.29
N ALA A 9 14.67 0.86 -48.86
CA ALA A 9 14.16 -0.36 -48.23
C ALA A 9 14.85 -0.66 -46.89
N ILE A 10 16.18 -0.49 -46.82
CA ILE A 10 16.95 -0.65 -45.57
C ILE A 10 16.52 0.38 -44.52
N PHE A 11 16.31 1.63 -44.93
CA PHE A 11 15.84 2.69 -44.04
C PHE A 11 14.47 2.36 -43.44
N ILE A 12 13.52 1.94 -44.28
CA ILE A 12 12.18 1.55 -43.81
C ILE A 12 12.25 0.37 -42.84
N ILE A 13 13.01 -0.67 -43.16
CA ILE A 13 13.16 -1.85 -42.28
C ILE A 13 13.75 -1.44 -40.92
N THR A 14 14.76 -0.58 -40.92
CA THR A 14 15.38 -0.07 -39.68
C THR A 14 14.38 0.71 -38.83
N VAL A 15 13.58 1.58 -39.44
CA VAL A 15 12.53 2.35 -38.72
C VAL A 15 11.48 1.40 -38.12
N ILE A 16 11.04 0.38 -38.86
CA ILE A 16 10.07 -0.61 -38.37
C ILE A 16 10.65 -1.37 -37.18
N LEU A 17 11.91 -1.81 -37.25
CA LEU A 17 12.57 -2.52 -36.15
C LEU A 17 12.68 -1.66 -34.89
N ILE A 18 12.97 -0.36 -35.03
CA ILE A 18 13.01 0.58 -33.90
C ILE A 18 11.62 0.71 -33.26
N ILE A 19 10.56 0.89 -34.07
CA ILE A 19 9.18 1.03 -33.55
C ILE A 19 8.75 -0.25 -32.82
N VAL A 20 9.01 -1.43 -33.40
CA VAL A 20 8.68 -2.71 -32.78
C VAL A 20 9.47 -2.92 -31.48
N GLY A 21 10.75 -2.52 -31.45
CA GLY A 21 11.59 -2.57 -30.26
C GLY A 21 11.06 -1.67 -29.14
N ILE A 22 10.67 -0.43 -29.45
CA ILE A 22 10.08 0.52 -28.48
C ILE A 22 8.74 -0.01 -27.95
N PHE A 23 7.88 -0.53 -28.83
CA PHE A 23 6.60 -1.10 -28.42
C PHE A 23 6.77 -2.34 -27.53
N GLY A 24 7.70 -3.24 -27.88
CA GLY A 24 8.04 -4.41 -27.06
C GLY A 24 8.59 -4.02 -25.69
N ALA A 25 9.43 -2.98 -25.63
CA ALA A 25 9.94 -2.45 -24.37
C ALA A 25 8.83 -1.84 -23.49
N TYR A 26 7.87 -1.12 -24.09
CA TYR A 26 6.73 -0.56 -23.37
C TYR A 26 5.86 -1.66 -22.74
N GLN A 27 5.52 -2.71 -23.50
CA GLN A 27 4.75 -3.85 -23.00
C GLN A 27 5.50 -4.61 -21.89
N ALA A 28 6.83 -4.70 -21.98
CA ALA A 28 7.66 -5.35 -20.95
C ALA A 28 7.72 -4.54 -19.64
N ILE A 29 7.67 -3.20 -19.72
CA ILE A 29 7.58 -2.32 -18.55
C ILE A 29 6.22 -2.50 -17.85
N GLU A 30 5.12 -2.55 -18.60
CA GLU A 30 3.79 -2.78 -18.02
C GLU A 30 3.66 -4.18 -17.39
N ALA A 31 4.27 -5.20 -18.00
CA ALA A 31 4.27 -6.56 -17.47
C ALA A 31 5.23 -6.77 -16.28
N SER A 32 6.28 -5.94 -16.17
CA SER A 32 7.26 -5.99 -15.06
C SER A 32 6.85 -5.17 -13.84
N LEU A 33 5.64 -4.60 -13.83
CA LEU A 33 5.01 -4.22 -12.57
C LEU A 33 4.87 -5.50 -11.74
N VAL A 34 5.84 -5.73 -10.87
CA VAL A 34 5.80 -6.75 -9.83
C VAL A 34 4.58 -6.43 -8.99
N LYS A 35 3.45 -7.05 -9.33
CA LYS A 35 2.28 -7.09 -8.48
C LYS A 35 2.65 -8.04 -7.34
N PRO A 36 2.78 -7.54 -6.10
CA PRO A 36 3.00 -8.39 -4.96
C PRO A 36 1.87 -9.41 -4.97
N ALA A 37 2.22 -10.68 -4.83
CA ALA A 37 1.23 -11.71 -4.61
C ALA A 37 0.32 -11.22 -3.47
N ILE A 38 -1.00 -11.23 -3.70
CA ILE A 38 -1.99 -10.87 -2.68
C ILE A 38 -2.03 -12.04 -1.69
N THR A 39 -0.98 -12.22 -0.91
CA THR A 39 -1.05 -12.97 0.34
C THR A 39 -1.87 -12.11 1.28
N ARG A 40 -2.98 -12.67 1.80
CA ARG A 40 -3.77 -12.02 2.85
C ARG A 40 -2.92 -11.91 4.11
N ALA A 41 -2.07 -10.89 4.17
CA ALA A 41 -1.18 -10.63 5.29
C ALA A 41 -1.92 -9.73 6.28
N SER A 42 -2.02 -10.20 7.52
CA SER A 42 -2.43 -9.41 8.67
C SER A 42 -1.29 -9.49 9.68
N TYR A 43 -0.62 -8.38 9.93
CA TYR A 43 0.44 -8.33 10.93
C TYR A 43 0.52 -6.98 11.61
N PRO A 44 0.61 -6.94 12.95
CA PRO A 44 0.32 -8.04 13.88
C PRO A 44 -1.16 -8.48 13.83
N PRO A 45 -1.50 -9.70 14.32
CA PRO A 45 -2.90 -10.11 14.48
C PRO A 45 -3.57 -9.36 15.65
N SER A 46 -4.89 -9.21 15.59
CA SER A 46 -5.72 -8.63 16.66
C SER A 46 -5.31 -9.12 18.05
N GLY A 47 -5.24 -8.20 19.02
CA GLY A 47 -4.77 -8.54 20.35
C GLY A 47 -4.45 -7.31 21.20
N GLU A 48 -3.40 -7.41 22.01
CA GLU A 48 -2.91 -6.33 22.85
C GLU A 48 -1.54 -5.87 22.36
N LEU A 49 -1.38 -4.56 22.18
CA LEU A 49 -0.12 -3.91 21.90
C LEU A 49 0.44 -3.31 23.19
N ASN A 50 1.74 -3.52 23.39
CA ASN A 50 2.52 -2.82 24.39
C ASN A 50 3.38 -1.77 23.67
N ILE A 51 2.90 -0.52 23.65
CA ILE A 51 3.55 0.59 22.96
C ILE A 51 4.30 1.42 23.99
N THR A 52 5.62 1.35 23.95
CA THR A 52 6.49 2.09 24.88
C THR A 52 6.31 3.61 24.76
N SER A 53 6.82 4.36 25.73
CA SER A 53 6.73 5.84 25.73
C SER A 53 7.34 6.43 24.47
N GLN A 54 6.67 7.41 23.86
CA GLN A 54 7.16 8.12 22.67
C GLN A 54 7.54 7.18 21.50
N SER A 55 6.74 6.13 21.28
CA SER A 55 6.98 5.14 20.22
C SER A 55 5.69 4.82 19.46
N SER A 56 5.82 4.07 18.37
CA SER A 56 4.69 3.66 17.54
C SER A 56 4.72 2.17 17.22
N VAL A 57 3.55 1.63 16.89
CA VAL A 57 3.40 0.31 16.28
C VAL A 57 2.74 0.48 14.93
N GLU A 58 3.31 -0.20 13.95
CA GLU A 58 2.83 -0.22 12.58
C GLU A 58 2.14 -1.55 12.28
N MET A 59 1.01 -1.50 11.60
CA MET A 59 0.17 -2.65 11.30
C MET A 59 -0.23 -2.63 9.83
N TYR A 60 -0.21 -3.81 9.21
CA TYR A 60 -0.46 -3.99 7.79
C TYR A 60 -1.57 -5.03 7.58
N TYR A 61 -2.56 -4.67 6.77
CA TYR A 61 -3.69 -5.53 6.42
C TYR A 61 -3.98 -5.46 4.92
N SER A 62 -4.50 -6.54 4.35
CA SER A 62 -4.83 -6.62 2.92
C SER A 62 -6.33 -6.52 2.59
N GLY A 63 -7.13 -6.02 3.53
CA GLY A 63 -8.60 -6.04 3.44
C GLY A 63 -9.31 -5.74 4.76
N ALA A 64 -8.66 -5.04 5.69
CA ALA A 64 -9.30 -4.60 6.93
C ALA A 64 -10.55 -3.78 6.61
N SER A 65 -11.67 -4.23 7.17
CA SER A 65 -13.00 -3.62 7.02
C SER A 65 -13.38 -2.79 8.24
N SER A 66 -12.81 -3.09 9.41
CA SER A 66 -13.00 -2.30 10.62
C SER A 66 -11.78 -2.38 11.54
N PHE A 67 -11.54 -1.27 12.24
CA PHE A 67 -10.54 -1.14 13.29
C PHE A 67 -11.21 -0.64 14.56
N THR A 68 -11.03 -1.36 15.66
CA THR A 68 -11.50 -0.96 16.99
C THR A 68 -10.36 -1.04 17.97
N MET A 69 -10.28 -0.09 18.90
CA MET A 69 -9.28 -0.12 19.96
C MET A 69 -9.76 0.53 21.25
N LYS A 70 -9.16 0.10 22.36
CA LYS A 70 -9.19 0.74 23.68
C LYS A 70 -7.78 0.77 24.23
N SER A 71 -7.38 1.92 24.75
CA SER A 71 -6.08 2.19 25.35
C SER A 71 -6.26 2.73 26.77
N ASN A 72 -5.32 2.39 27.65
CA ASN A 72 -5.25 2.93 29.02
C ASN A 72 -4.77 4.39 29.06
N VAL A 73 -4.09 4.87 28.02
CA VAL A 73 -3.60 6.26 27.89
C VAL A 73 -3.94 6.82 26.50
N PRO A 74 -3.95 8.15 26.31
CA PRO A 74 -4.19 8.74 24.99
C PRO A 74 -3.12 8.30 23.98
N VAL A 75 -3.56 7.85 22.81
CA VAL A 75 -2.70 7.50 21.66
C VAL A 75 -3.19 8.21 20.41
N ASP A 76 -2.30 8.39 19.44
CA ASP A 76 -2.64 8.90 18.11
C ASP A 76 -2.78 7.71 17.16
N VAL A 77 -3.76 7.77 16.28
CA VAL A 77 -4.04 6.72 15.30
C VAL A 77 -4.04 7.33 13.91
N TYR A 78 -3.29 6.73 13.01
CA TYR A 78 -3.23 7.06 11.59
C TYR A 78 -3.57 5.84 10.76
N ILE A 79 -4.41 5.99 9.75
CA ILE A 79 -4.84 4.93 8.85
C ILE A 79 -4.71 5.43 7.42
N TYR A 80 -3.99 4.68 6.61
CA TYR A 80 -3.84 4.92 5.18
C TYR A 80 -4.19 3.67 4.40
N VAL A 81 -4.93 3.83 3.30
CA VAL A 81 -5.35 2.72 2.44
C VAL A 81 -4.90 2.99 1.02
N MET A 82 -4.22 2.00 0.44
CA MET A 82 -3.72 2.03 -0.93
C MET A 82 -4.47 1.05 -1.81
N ASN A 83 -4.76 1.46 -3.04
CA ASN A 83 -5.26 0.54 -4.05
C ASN A 83 -4.14 -0.45 -4.44
N PRO A 84 -4.37 -1.77 -4.34
CA PRO A 84 -3.34 -2.78 -4.55
C PRO A 84 -2.89 -2.91 -6.01
N SER A 85 -3.69 -2.37 -6.95
CA SER A 85 -3.41 -2.45 -8.39
C SER A 85 -2.48 -1.34 -8.89
N ASN A 86 -2.48 -0.17 -8.24
CA ASN A 86 -1.74 1.00 -8.71
C ASN A 86 -1.06 1.82 -7.58
N TYR A 87 -1.16 1.37 -6.33
CA TYR A 87 -0.57 1.99 -5.13
C TYR A 87 -1.01 3.42 -4.81
N ASN A 88 -2.05 3.92 -5.48
CA ASN A 88 -2.61 5.23 -5.16
C ASN A 88 -3.36 5.16 -3.82
N GLY A 89 -3.22 6.21 -3.00
CA GLY A 89 -4.01 6.39 -1.80
C GLY A 89 -5.49 6.54 -2.15
N ILE A 90 -6.33 5.75 -1.49
CA ILE A 90 -7.80 5.79 -1.67
C ILE A 90 -8.53 6.24 -0.41
N TYR A 91 -7.86 6.20 0.74
CA TYR A 91 -8.42 6.64 2.01
C TYR A 91 -7.31 7.00 2.98
N GLU A 92 -7.52 8.07 3.73
CA GLU A 92 -6.65 8.52 4.80
C GLU A 92 -7.52 9.00 5.96
N TRP A 93 -7.12 8.64 7.18
CA TRP A 93 -7.80 9.03 8.38
C TRP A 93 -6.82 9.15 9.54
N SER A 94 -7.03 10.16 10.39
CA SER A 94 -6.23 10.34 11.59
C SER A 94 -7.07 10.85 12.74
N ASN A 95 -6.69 10.48 13.95
CA ASN A 95 -7.23 11.04 15.18
C ASN A 95 -6.18 11.01 16.27
N GLN A 96 -6.09 12.10 17.02
CA GLN A 96 -5.05 12.31 18.01
C GLN A 96 -5.62 12.25 19.42
N SER A 97 -4.80 11.80 20.37
CA SER A 97 -5.09 11.77 21.80
C SER A 97 -6.40 11.04 22.13
N VAL A 98 -6.62 9.87 21.51
CA VAL A 98 -7.79 9.02 21.77
C VAL A 98 -7.46 7.85 22.68
N THR A 99 -8.38 7.50 23.57
CA THR A 99 -8.32 6.27 24.39
C THR A 99 -9.23 5.18 23.86
N GLN A 100 -10.17 5.50 22.97
CA GLN A 100 -11.04 4.52 22.32
C GLN A 100 -11.34 4.98 20.89
N LEU A 101 -11.38 4.03 19.98
CA LEU A 101 -11.74 4.26 18.58
C LEU A 101 -12.51 3.06 18.03
N SER A 102 -13.48 3.33 17.16
CA SER A 102 -14.15 2.36 16.32
C SER A 102 -14.38 2.98 14.96
N LEU A 103 -13.74 2.43 13.93
CA LEU A 103 -13.77 2.97 12.57
C LEU A 103 -14.03 1.86 11.56
N SER A 104 -14.91 2.14 10.59
CA SER A 104 -15.05 1.32 9.39
C SER A 104 -14.06 1.79 8.34
N ILE A 105 -13.27 0.87 7.80
CA ILE A 105 -12.23 1.17 6.82
C ILE A 105 -12.69 0.62 5.47
N PRO A 106 -12.51 1.34 4.35
CA PRO A 106 -12.77 0.79 3.03
C PRO A 106 -11.98 -0.51 2.81
N SER A 107 -12.68 -1.61 2.54
CA SER A 107 -12.11 -2.96 2.38
C SER A 107 -11.31 -3.15 1.08
N ASN A 108 -11.27 -2.13 0.23
CA ASN A 108 -10.89 -2.26 -1.19
C ASN A 108 -9.38 -2.07 -1.42
N GLY A 109 -8.53 -2.36 -0.43
CA GLY A 109 -7.09 -2.25 -0.64
C GLY A 109 -6.18 -2.71 0.49
N TYR A 110 -4.92 -2.30 0.42
CA TYR A 110 -3.92 -2.52 1.48
C TYR A 110 -4.04 -1.41 2.52
N GLN A 111 -4.27 -1.76 3.78
CA GLN A 111 -4.35 -0.82 4.89
C GLN A 111 -3.03 -0.81 5.66
N TYR A 112 -2.59 0.38 6.01
CA TYR A 112 -1.49 0.66 6.88
C TYR A 112 -2.01 1.48 8.06
N ILE A 113 -1.89 0.93 9.27
CA ILE A 113 -2.38 1.57 10.50
C ILE A 113 -1.18 1.80 11.41
N ILE A 114 -1.01 3.03 11.85
CA ILE A 114 0.01 3.41 12.83
C ILE A 114 -0.72 3.82 14.10
N VAL A 115 -0.33 3.22 15.22
CA VAL A 115 -0.74 3.67 16.56
C VAL A 115 0.48 4.20 17.26
N THR A 116 0.46 5.50 17.56
CA THR A 116 1.56 6.22 18.20
C THR A 116 1.19 6.52 19.64
N ASN A 117 2.10 6.24 20.56
CA ASN A 117 2.01 6.66 21.94
C ASN A 117 2.81 7.97 22.13
N PRO A 118 2.14 9.13 22.17
CA PRO A 118 2.82 10.41 22.38
C PRO A 118 3.19 10.64 23.86
N THR A 119 2.74 9.77 24.77
CA THR A 119 2.90 9.97 26.21
C THR A 119 4.23 9.42 26.73
N ASN A 120 4.60 9.85 27.93
CA ASN A 120 5.81 9.40 28.63
C ASN A 120 5.60 8.08 29.42
N THR A 121 4.43 7.45 29.30
CA THR A 121 4.11 6.17 29.94
C THR A 121 3.85 5.11 28.88
N THR A 122 3.87 3.84 29.27
CA THR A 122 3.55 2.74 28.35
C THR A 122 2.05 2.68 28.09
N ALA A 123 1.67 2.58 26.81
CA ALA A 123 0.29 2.39 26.37
C ALA A 123 0.02 0.90 26.14
N PHE A 124 -1.01 0.39 26.80
CA PHE A 124 -1.57 -0.93 26.57
C PHE A 124 -2.83 -0.77 25.72
N VAL A 125 -2.73 -1.11 24.45
CA VAL A 125 -3.80 -0.93 23.47
C VAL A 125 -4.40 -2.30 23.11
N LYS A 126 -5.61 -2.56 23.58
CA LYS A 126 -6.41 -3.71 23.13
C LYS A 126 -7.14 -3.32 21.86
N TYR A 127 -6.89 -4.04 20.77
CA TYR A 127 -7.46 -3.72 19.47
C TYR A 127 -7.97 -4.97 18.77
N ASN A 128 -8.93 -4.75 17.88
CA ASN A 128 -9.45 -5.78 17.00
C ASN A 128 -9.62 -5.23 15.59
N VAL A 129 -9.13 -5.99 14.62
CA VAL A 129 -9.29 -5.74 13.19
C VAL A 129 -10.13 -6.86 12.59
N THR A 130 -11.17 -6.47 11.86
CA THR A 130 -11.96 -7.42 11.07
C THR A 130 -11.54 -7.31 9.62
N ILE A 131 -11.39 -8.45 8.95
CA ILE A 131 -11.08 -8.57 7.52
C ILE A 131 -12.26 -9.29 6.88
N HIS A 132 -12.77 -8.77 5.76
CA HIS A 132 -13.82 -9.41 4.96
C HIS A 132 -13.22 -9.97 3.66
#